data_AF-A0A293N742-F1
#
_entry.id   AF-A0A293N742-F1
#
_cell.length_a   1.000
_cell.length_b   1.000
_cell.length_c   1.000
_cell.angle_alpha   90.00
_cell.angle_beta   90.00
_cell.angle_gamma   90.00
#
_symmetry.space_group_name_H-M   'P 1'
#
loop_
_entity.id
_entity.type
_entity.pdbx_description
1 polymer ?
#
loop_
_entity_poly.entity_id
_entity_poly.type
_entity_poly.pdbx_seq_one_letter_code
_entity_poly.pdbx_strand_id
1 'polypeptide(L)'
;MYSDVNAPDARGRTALHLTITQSDCDKIKLLLPLSSTNTVDKDGKTLLHHAVDSGKSNVVRYLLLASAVNATRHEGKTLLHSSSESGNEDIVRLLLPLTRTDLPDAGARMPLHDCAREGHLDVVEFLLPHS
;
A
#
# COMPACT_ATOMS: atom_id res chain seq x y z
N MET A 1 26.67 -14.64 -13.35
CA MET A 1 25.98 -13.38 -13.71
C MET A 1 25.16 -12.99 -12.49
N TYR A 2 25.47 -11.86 -11.83
CA TYR A 2 24.63 -11.36 -10.76
C TYR A 2 23.39 -10.73 -11.40
N SER A 3 22.24 -11.39 -11.25
CA SER A 3 20.96 -10.78 -11.60
C SER A 3 20.78 -9.56 -10.68
N ASP A 4 20.65 -8.36 -11.27
CA ASP A 4 20.33 -7.16 -10.52
C ASP A 4 18.95 -7.34 -9.88
N VAL A 5 18.89 -7.43 -8.55
CA VAL A 5 17.65 -7.61 -7.79
C VAL A 5 16.66 -6.44 -7.97
N ASN A 6 17.15 -5.30 -8.48
CA ASN A 6 16.36 -4.12 -8.78
C ASN A 6 15.97 -3.99 -10.26
N ALA A 7 16.34 -4.96 -11.11
CA ALA A 7 15.93 -4.94 -12.51
C ALA A 7 14.39 -4.95 -12.61
N PRO A 8 13.78 -3.94 -13.26
CA PRO A 8 12.34 -3.88 -13.40
C PRO A 8 11.83 -4.79 -14.53
N ASP A 9 10.64 -5.35 -14.36
CA ASP A 9 9.91 -6.05 -15.41
C ASP A 9 9.27 -5.08 -16.42
N ALA A 10 8.52 -5.62 -17.40
CA ALA A 10 7.82 -4.82 -18.40
C ALA A 10 6.79 -3.82 -17.82
N ARG A 11 6.40 -3.96 -16.55
CA ARG A 11 5.50 -3.07 -15.82
C ARG A 11 6.23 -2.15 -14.84
N GLY A 12 7.57 -2.14 -14.82
CA GLY A 12 8.35 -1.35 -13.87
C GLY A 12 8.49 -2.00 -12.50
N ARG A 13 8.05 -3.25 -12.32
CA ARG A 13 8.06 -3.94 -11.02
C ARG A 13 9.38 -4.65 -10.82
N THR A 14 10.00 -4.45 -9.66
CA THR A 14 11.20 -5.20 -9.25
C THR A 14 10.83 -6.57 -8.69
N ALA A 15 11.83 -7.43 -8.44
CA ALA A 15 11.61 -8.71 -7.78
C ALA A 15 10.87 -8.56 -6.44
N LEU A 16 11.19 -7.51 -5.68
CA LEU A 16 10.54 -7.24 -4.39
C LEU A 16 9.04 -6.93 -4.54
N HIS A 17 8.63 -6.17 -5.56
CA HIS A 17 7.21 -5.93 -5.86
C HIS A 17 6.44 -7.24 -6.07
N LEU A 18 7.00 -8.15 -6.87
CA LEU A 18 6.36 -9.42 -7.18
C LEU A 18 6.22 -10.29 -5.93
N THR A 19 7.25 -10.34 -5.06
CA THR A 19 7.18 -11.11 -3.82
C THR A 19 6.15 -10.60 -2.82
N ILE A 20 5.90 -9.28 -2.79
CA ILE A 20 4.85 -8.68 -1.94
C ILE A 20 3.48 -9.15 -2.37
N THR A 21 3.17 -9.10 -3.67
CA THR A 21 1.86 -9.54 -4.20
C THR A 21 1.60 -11.03 -3.94
N GLN A 22 2.65 -11.87 -4.07
CA GLN A 22 2.58 -13.31 -3.77
C GLN A 22 2.58 -13.59 -2.26
N SER A 23 3.12 -12.67 -1.46
CA SER A 23 3.23 -12.69 0.01
C SER A 23 3.99 -13.86 0.56
N ASP A 24 5.09 -14.12 -0.13
CA ASP A 24 6.13 -14.97 0.35
C ASP A 24 6.98 -14.19 1.36
N CYS A 25 6.52 -14.17 2.62
CA CYS A 25 7.15 -13.41 3.70
C CYS A 25 8.65 -13.70 3.85
N ASP A 26 9.08 -14.92 3.56
CA ASP A 26 10.49 -15.31 3.67
C ASP A 26 11.31 -14.73 2.52
N LYS A 27 10.77 -14.70 1.30
CA LYS A 27 11.40 -13.97 0.19
C LYS A 27 11.41 -12.46 0.43
N ILE A 28 10.36 -11.89 1.01
CA ILE A 28 10.33 -10.46 1.34
C ILE A 28 11.44 -10.14 2.34
N LYS A 29 11.59 -10.91 3.42
CA LYS A 29 12.68 -10.72 4.40
C LYS A 29 14.07 -10.83 3.78
N LEU A 30 14.24 -11.71 2.81
CA LEU A 30 15.52 -11.94 2.14
C LEU A 30 15.87 -10.81 1.15
N LEU A 31 14.88 -10.37 0.36
CA LEU A 31 15.09 -9.36 -0.68
C LEU A 31 15.07 -7.93 -0.15
N LEU A 32 14.30 -7.63 0.90
CA LEU A 32 14.18 -6.28 1.45
C LEU A 32 15.53 -5.60 1.76
N PRO A 33 16.51 -6.23 2.44
CA PRO A 33 17.80 -5.60 2.70
C PRO A 33 18.70 -5.46 1.46
N LEU A 34 18.37 -6.15 0.36
CA LEU A 34 19.16 -6.16 -0.88
C LEU A 34 18.55 -5.27 -1.98
N SER A 35 17.29 -4.87 -1.83
CA SER A 35 16.50 -4.18 -2.84
C SER A 35 16.21 -2.72 -2.46
N SER A 36 15.99 -1.89 -3.48
CA SER A 36 15.56 -0.50 -3.30
C SER A 36 14.07 -0.43 -2.97
N THR A 37 13.75 0.09 -1.78
CA THR A 37 12.38 0.21 -1.27
C THR A 37 11.62 1.42 -1.80
N ASN A 38 12.33 2.40 -2.38
CA ASN A 38 11.76 3.61 -2.97
C ASN A 38 11.41 3.45 -4.46
N THR A 39 11.26 2.22 -4.92
CA THR A 39 10.89 1.93 -6.31
C THR A 39 9.37 2.02 -6.50
N VAL A 40 8.97 2.52 -7.65
CA VAL A 40 7.57 2.58 -8.09
C VAL A 40 7.44 1.86 -9.44
N ASP A 41 6.28 1.24 -9.67
CA ASP A 41 5.96 0.68 -10.97
C ASP A 41 5.46 1.75 -11.95
N LYS A 42 5.08 1.32 -13.17
CA LYS A 42 4.59 2.24 -14.22
C LYS A 42 3.27 2.95 -13.86
N ASP A 43 2.51 2.41 -12.92
CA ASP A 43 1.27 3.01 -12.42
C ASP A 43 1.56 3.93 -11.20
N GLY A 44 2.85 4.15 -10.88
CA GLY A 44 3.26 4.93 -9.72
C GLY A 44 3.04 4.22 -8.38
N LYS A 45 2.70 2.92 -8.39
CA LYS A 45 2.46 2.16 -7.16
C LYS A 45 3.77 1.79 -6.50
N THR A 46 3.86 2.10 -5.23
CA THR A 46 4.99 1.73 -4.37
C THR A 46 4.80 0.30 -3.85
N LEU A 47 5.85 -0.28 -3.28
CA LEU A 47 5.77 -1.57 -2.59
C LEU A 47 4.62 -1.64 -1.56
N LEU A 48 4.38 -0.54 -0.84
CA LEU A 48 3.33 -0.49 0.17
C LEU A 48 1.92 -0.47 -0.45
N HIS A 49 1.73 0.14 -1.63
CA HIS A 49 0.46 0.05 -2.36
C HIS A 49 0.17 -1.40 -2.77
N HIS A 50 1.16 -2.11 -3.31
CA HIS A 50 1.02 -3.53 -3.66
C HIS A 50 0.68 -4.40 -2.44
N ALA A 51 1.22 -4.07 -1.26
CA ALA A 51 0.90 -4.78 -0.02
C ALA A 51 -0.54 -4.51 0.44
N VAL A 52 -1.00 -3.26 0.36
CA VAL A 52 -2.38 -2.87 0.70
C VAL A 52 -3.37 -3.53 -0.27
N ASP A 53 -3.12 -3.42 -1.59
CA ASP A 53 -3.95 -4.02 -2.63
C ASP A 53 -4.04 -5.56 -2.51
N SER A 54 -2.98 -6.20 -1.98
CA SER A 54 -2.99 -7.64 -1.71
C SER A 54 -3.87 -8.04 -0.51
N GLY A 55 -4.31 -7.08 0.31
CA GLY A 55 -5.13 -7.31 1.49
C GLY A 55 -4.39 -7.97 2.67
N LYS A 56 -3.05 -7.97 2.65
CA LYS A 56 -2.27 -8.78 3.61
C LYS A 56 -1.62 -7.91 4.67
N SER A 57 -2.36 -7.70 5.75
CA SER A 57 -2.01 -6.85 6.88
C SER A 57 -0.63 -7.17 7.48
N ASN A 58 -0.22 -8.43 7.50
CA ASN A 58 1.12 -8.82 7.99
C ASN A 58 2.27 -8.24 7.15
N VAL A 59 2.12 -8.24 5.82
CA VAL A 59 3.11 -7.66 4.91
C VAL A 59 3.11 -6.15 5.02
N VAL A 60 1.93 -5.52 5.13
CA VAL A 60 1.79 -4.08 5.39
C VAL A 60 2.52 -3.70 6.68
N ARG A 61 2.28 -4.40 7.79
CA ARG A 61 2.98 -4.16 9.07
C ARG A 61 4.49 -4.30 8.93
N TYR A 62 4.95 -5.34 8.25
CA TYR A 62 6.37 -5.58 8.06
C TYR A 62 7.05 -4.45 7.26
N LEU A 63 6.44 -4.01 6.16
CA LEU A 63 6.97 -2.92 5.34
C LEU A 63 6.91 -1.56 6.05
N LEU A 64 5.87 -1.31 6.86
CA LEU A 64 5.76 -0.11 7.69
C LEU A 64 6.89 -0.04 8.74
N LEU A 65 7.20 -1.16 9.40
CA LEU A 65 8.29 -1.25 10.37
C LEU A 65 9.67 -1.06 9.74
N ALA A 66 9.83 -1.45 8.47
CA ALA A 66 11.13 -1.48 7.81
C ALA A 66 11.56 -0.17 7.12
N SER A 67 10.95 0.96 7.45
CA SER A 67 11.31 2.32 6.99
C SER A 67 10.94 2.70 5.54
N ALA A 68 10.05 1.97 4.87
CA ALA A 68 9.51 2.36 3.55
C ALA A 68 8.52 3.56 3.59
N VAL A 69 8.52 4.33 4.68
CA VAL A 69 7.60 5.43 5.01
C VAL A 69 7.76 6.66 4.10
N ASN A 70 8.81 6.73 3.27
CA ASN A 70 9.02 7.85 2.34
C ASN A 70 8.32 7.68 0.98
N ALA A 71 7.45 6.70 0.83
CA ALA A 71 6.70 6.48 -0.39
C ALA A 71 5.57 7.52 -0.53
N THR A 72 5.93 8.75 -0.90
CA THR A 72 4.99 9.78 -1.33
C THR A 72 4.33 9.36 -2.63
N ARG A 73 3.01 9.58 -2.67
CA ARG A 73 2.09 9.13 -3.70
C ARG A 73 2.26 9.86 -5.03
N HIS A 74 2.18 9.12 -6.14
CA HIS A 74 1.72 9.64 -7.43
C HIS A 74 0.21 9.36 -7.59
N GLU A 75 -0.53 10.36 -8.10
CA GLU A 75 -1.97 10.33 -8.39
C GLU A 75 -2.90 10.15 -7.18
N GLY A 76 -3.33 11.22 -6.52
CA GLY A 76 -4.69 11.32 -5.93
C GLY A 76 -5.18 10.32 -4.86
N LYS A 77 -4.98 9.01 -4.95
CA LYS A 77 -5.44 7.98 -4.01
C LYS A 77 -4.38 7.58 -3.00
N THR A 78 -4.57 7.94 -1.72
CA THR A 78 -3.64 7.54 -0.64
C THR A 78 -3.76 6.05 -0.38
N LEU A 79 -2.83 5.49 0.41
CA LEU A 79 -2.97 4.15 0.96
C LEU A 79 -4.30 3.97 1.70
N LEU A 80 -4.82 5.03 2.36
CA LEU A 80 -6.15 5.01 2.97
C LEU A 80 -7.28 4.85 1.96
N HIS A 81 -7.21 5.43 0.76
CA HIS A 81 -8.22 5.19 -0.28
C HIS A 81 -8.22 3.72 -0.68
N SER A 82 -7.03 3.17 -0.94
CA SER A 82 -6.87 1.78 -1.37
C SER A 82 -7.34 0.79 -0.29
N SER A 83 -7.00 1.03 0.98
CA SER A 83 -7.46 0.19 2.08
C SER A 83 -8.96 0.33 2.35
N SER A 84 -9.51 1.55 2.19
CA SER A 84 -10.95 1.80 2.37
C SER A 84 -11.79 1.19 1.25
N GLU A 85 -11.30 1.24 0.00
CA GLU A 85 -11.89 0.56 -1.15
C GLU A 85 -11.86 -0.97 -0.97
N SER A 86 -10.78 -1.51 -0.39
CA SER A 86 -10.65 -2.96 -0.11
C SER A 86 -11.49 -3.47 1.06
N GLY A 87 -11.98 -2.58 1.94
CA GLY A 87 -12.72 -2.96 3.16
C GLY A 87 -11.87 -3.60 4.25
N ASN A 88 -10.53 -3.55 4.14
CA ASN A 88 -9.66 -4.20 5.12
C ASN A 88 -9.44 -3.31 6.34
N GLU A 89 -10.33 -3.44 7.33
CA GLU A 89 -10.31 -2.67 8.58
C GLU A 89 -8.94 -2.73 9.30
N ASP A 90 -8.29 -3.91 9.34
CA ASP A 90 -6.97 -4.06 9.95
C ASP A 90 -5.92 -3.16 9.29
N ILE A 91 -5.91 -3.10 7.96
CA ILE A 91 -5.00 -2.24 7.21
C ILE A 91 -5.34 -0.77 7.43
N VAL A 92 -6.62 -0.41 7.45
CA VAL A 92 -7.07 0.96 7.74
C VAL A 92 -6.58 1.39 9.12
N ARG A 93 -6.73 0.54 10.15
CA ARG A 93 -6.25 0.78 11.52
C ARG A 93 -4.74 0.99 11.59
N LEU A 94 -3.98 0.25 10.78
CA LEU A 94 -2.52 0.39 10.71
C LEU A 94 -2.07 1.68 10.02
N LEU A 95 -2.78 2.11 9.00
CA LEU A 95 -2.42 3.27 8.17
C LEU A 95 -2.92 4.59 8.73
N LEU A 96 -4.06 4.60 9.43
CA LEU A 96 -4.68 5.80 10.00
C LEU A 96 -3.70 6.70 10.78
N PRO A 97 -2.87 6.19 11.73
CA PRO A 97 -1.93 7.05 12.47
C PRO A 97 -0.77 7.57 11.62
N LEU A 98 -0.55 7.02 10.42
CA LEU A 98 0.58 7.34 9.54
C LEU A 98 0.19 8.18 8.32
N THR A 99 -1.11 8.41 8.13
CA THR A 99 -1.64 9.02 6.90
C THR A 99 -2.72 10.03 7.23
N ARG A 100 -3.06 10.85 6.23
CA ARG A 100 -4.09 11.87 6.33
C ARG A 100 -5.41 11.36 5.75
N THR A 101 -6.49 11.52 6.50
CA THR A 101 -7.87 11.19 6.10
C THR A 101 -8.53 12.30 5.26
N ASP A 102 -8.01 13.53 5.37
CA ASP A 102 -8.56 14.75 4.75
C ASP A 102 -8.04 15.02 3.33
N LEU A 103 -7.25 14.10 2.76
CA LEU A 103 -6.72 14.25 1.41
C LEU A 103 -7.69 13.68 0.39
N PRO A 104 -8.20 14.48 -0.56
CA PRO A 104 -9.01 13.97 -1.65
C PRO A 104 -8.15 13.28 -2.73
N ASP A 105 -8.80 12.42 -3.49
CA ASP A 105 -8.30 11.88 -4.74
C ASP A 105 -8.52 12.76 -5.96
N ALA A 106 -8.02 12.29 -7.10
CA ALA A 106 -8.13 13.00 -8.36
C ALA A 106 -9.60 13.22 -8.77
N GLY A 107 -10.53 12.42 -8.24
CA GLY A 107 -11.97 12.56 -8.38
C GLY A 107 -12.64 13.32 -7.23
N ALA A 108 -11.88 14.05 -6.41
CA ALA A 108 -12.36 14.76 -5.22
C ALA A 108 -13.02 13.84 -4.16
N ARG A 109 -12.71 12.53 -4.17
CA ARG A 109 -13.21 11.58 -3.18
C ARG A 109 -12.25 11.51 -2.01
N MET A 110 -12.80 11.49 -0.81
CA MET A 110 -12.08 11.12 0.42
C MET A 110 -12.13 9.61 0.63
N PRO A 111 -11.24 9.02 1.45
CA PRO A 111 -11.28 7.60 1.79
C PRO A 111 -12.65 7.11 2.29
N LEU A 112 -13.37 7.97 3.03
CA LEU A 112 -14.73 7.70 3.51
C LEU A 112 -15.73 7.43 2.36
N HIS A 113 -15.57 8.13 1.23
CA HIS A 113 -16.42 7.92 0.06
C HIS A 113 -16.15 6.56 -0.58
N ASP A 114 -14.91 6.06 -0.57
CA ASP A 114 -14.56 4.77 -1.15
C ASP A 114 -15.16 3.62 -0.31
N CYS A 115 -14.97 3.60 1.01
CA CYS A 115 -15.59 2.54 1.84
C CYS A 115 -17.12 2.62 1.85
N ALA A 116 -17.71 3.82 1.82
CA ALA A 116 -19.16 3.97 1.72
C ALA A 116 -19.72 3.47 0.38
N ARG A 117 -19.01 3.72 -0.73
CA ARG A 117 -19.39 3.25 -2.07
C ARG A 117 -19.37 1.73 -2.17
N GLU A 118 -18.35 1.10 -1.59
CA GLU A 118 -18.19 -0.36 -1.61
C GLU A 118 -19.00 -1.08 -0.52
N GLY A 119 -19.60 -0.34 0.42
CA GLY A 119 -20.49 -0.89 1.46
C GLY A 119 -19.77 -1.44 2.70
N HIS A 120 -18.51 -1.06 2.93
CA HIS A 120 -17.70 -1.49 4.07
C HIS A 120 -18.06 -0.70 5.34
N LEU A 121 -19.19 -1.05 5.94
CA LEU A 121 -19.78 -0.33 7.08
C LEU A 121 -18.86 -0.28 8.31
N ASP A 122 -18.10 -1.33 8.55
CA ASP A 122 -17.07 -1.43 9.59
C ASP A 122 -15.97 -0.36 9.43
N VAL A 123 -15.46 -0.21 8.22
CA VAL A 123 -14.47 0.83 7.88
C VAL A 123 -15.09 2.22 7.96
N VAL A 124 -16.33 2.38 7.52
CA VAL A 124 -17.08 3.65 7.62
C VAL A 124 -17.25 4.07 9.08
N GLU A 125 -17.73 3.18 9.95
CA GLU A 125 -17.89 3.44 11.38
C GLU A 125 -16.55 3.79 12.05
N PHE A 126 -15.47 3.15 11.62
CA PHE A 126 -14.13 3.42 12.14
C PHE A 126 -13.55 4.77 11.67
N LEU A 127 -13.77 5.15 10.40
CA LEU A 127 -13.25 6.38 9.82
C LEU A 127 -14.10 7.62 10.13
N LEU A 128 -15.40 7.45 10.40
CA LEU A 128 -16.34 8.53 10.72
C LEU A 128 -15.84 9.54 11.77
N PRO A 129 -15.27 9.11 12.92
CA PRO A 129 -14.72 10.02 13.92
C PRO A 129 -13.43 10.74 13.49
N HIS A 130 -12.82 10.30 12.39
CA HIS A 130 -11.52 10.76 11.89
C HIS A 130 -11.64 11.47 10.52
N SER A 131 -12.88 11.73 10.06
CA SER A 131 -13.21 12.34 8.77
C SER A 131 -13.31 13.86 8.85
#